data_AF-A0A350C4K9-F1
#
_entry.id   AF-A0A350C4K9-F1
#
_cell.length_a   1.000
_cell.length_b   1.000
_cell.length_c   1.000
_cell.angle_alpha   90.00
_cell.angle_beta   90.00
_cell.angle_gamma   90.00
#
_symmetry.space_group_name_H-M   'P 1'
#
loop_
_entity.id
_entity.type
_entity.pdbx_description
1 polymer ?
#
loop_
_entity_poly.entity_id
_entity_poly.type
_entity_poly.pdbx_seq_one_letter_code
_entity_poly.pdbx_strand_id
1 'polypeptide(L)' 'ESILHDSQVVATTLIGTQQRMISDMQFDTVIIDEASQALEAECWVAILKAKRVIMAGDHMQLPP' A
#
# COMPACT_ATOMS: atom_id res chain seq x y z
N GLU A 1 -16.59 2.40 -11.07
CA GLU A 1 -15.41 1.70 -11.63
C GLU A 1 -14.50 2.62 -12.43
N SER A 2 -15.00 3.50 -13.30
CA SER A 2 -14.13 4.35 -14.15
C SER A 2 -13.11 5.18 -13.36
N ILE A 3 -13.52 5.83 -12.26
CA ILE A 3 -12.62 6.71 -11.49
C ILE A 3 -11.37 5.98 -11.01
N LEU A 4 -11.48 4.76 -10.46
CA LEU A 4 -10.33 4.03 -9.94
C LEU A 4 -9.40 3.55 -11.07
N HIS A 5 -9.97 3.11 -12.19
CA HIS A 5 -9.19 2.65 -13.34
C HIS A 5 -8.49 3.81 -14.07
N ASP A 6 -9.13 4.98 -14.12
CA ASP A 6 -8.58 6.18 -14.78
C ASP A 6 -7.64 6.98 -13.86
N SER A 7 -7.59 6.62 -12.56
CA SER A 7 -6.73 7.27 -11.58
C SER A 7 -5.28 6.81 -11.75
N GLN A 8 -4.37 7.79 -11.86
CA GLN A 8 -2.92 7.53 -11.87
C GLN A 8 -2.40 7.10 -10.50
N VAL A 9 -3.11 7.47 -9.42
CA VAL A 9 -2.74 7.17 -8.03
C VAL A 9 -4.00 6.78 -7.26
N VAL A 10 -3.89 5.69 -6.47
CA VAL A 10 -4.93 5.26 -5.53
C VAL A 10 -4.31 5.28 -4.14
N ALA A 11 -4.91 6.03 -3.22
CA ALA A 11 -4.48 6.13 -1.82
C ALA A 11 -5.42 5.34 -0.92
N THR A 12 -4.85 4.52 -0.03
CA THR A 12 -5.59 3.68 0.93
C THR A 12 -4.67 3.29 2.08
N THR A 13 -5.25 2.83 3.20
CA THR A 13 -4.46 2.16 4.25
C THR A 13 -4.05 0.76 3.79
N LEU A 14 -3.07 0.13 4.46
CA LEU A 14 -2.54 -1.18 4.07
C LEU A 14 -3.65 -2.22 3.84
N ILE A 15 -4.56 -2.38 4.81
CA ILE A 15 -5.69 -3.32 4.73
C ILE A 15 -6.73 -2.89 3.68
N GLY A 16 -6.86 -1.58 3.43
CA GLY A 16 -7.79 -1.05 2.44
C GLY A 16 -7.46 -1.47 1.00
N THR A 17 -6.24 -1.96 0.73
CA THR A 17 -5.88 -2.56 -0.56
C THR A 17 -6.68 -3.83 -0.89
N GLN A 18 -7.24 -4.50 0.11
CA GLN A 18 -8.05 -5.71 -0.04
C GLN A 18 -9.55 -5.42 -0.26
N GLN A 19 -9.95 -4.15 -0.32
CA GLN A 19 -11.33 -3.81 -0.69
C GLN A 19 -11.64 -4.30 -2.11
N ARG A 20 -12.84 -4.83 -2.33
CA ARG A 20 -13.28 -5.42 -3.62
C ARG A 20 -13.01 -4.55 -4.84
N MET A 21 -13.04 -3.22 -4.69
CA MET A 21 -12.79 -2.29 -5.79
C MET A 21 -11.31 -2.17 -6.19
N ILE A 22 -10.39 -2.59 -5.32
CA ILE A 22 -8.93 -2.47 -5.46
C ILE A 22 -8.24 -3.85 -5.41
N SER A 23 -8.91 -4.89 -4.89
CA SER A 23 -8.34 -6.22 -4.63
C SER A 23 -7.71 -6.85 -5.87
N ASP A 24 -8.28 -6.59 -7.04
CA ASP A 24 -7.84 -7.19 -8.31
C ASP A 24 -6.94 -6.26 -9.12
N MET A 25 -6.70 -5.02 -8.64
CA MET A 25 -5.78 -4.08 -9.27
C MET A 25 -4.33 -4.41 -8.95
N GLN A 26 -3.47 -4.26 -9.96
CA GLN A 26 -2.01 -4.37 -9.87
C GLN A 26 -1.40 -3.01 -10.21
N PHE A 27 -0.33 -2.65 -9.52
CA PHE A 27 0.34 -1.36 -9.65
C PHE A 27 1.79 -1.57 -10.08
N ASP A 28 2.34 -0.64 -10.86
CA ASP A 28 3.78 -0.68 -11.15
C ASP A 28 4.61 -0.35 -9.92
N THR A 29 4.07 0.43 -8.98
CA THR A 29 4.75 0.84 -7.74
C THR A 29 3.76 1.01 -6.61
N VAL A 30 4.13 0.52 -5.43
CA VAL A 30 3.46 0.86 -4.17
C VAL A 30 4.40 1.69 -3.30
N ILE A 31 3.83 2.70 -2.63
CA ILE A 31 4.53 3.54 -1.66
C ILE A 31 3.84 3.32 -0.32
N ILE A 32 4.59 2.89 0.69
CA ILE A 32 4.11 2.72 2.06
C ILE A 32 4.74 3.83 2.89
N ASP A 33 3.91 4.75 3.35
CA ASP A 33 4.29 5.79 4.31
C ASP A 33 4.11 5.26 5.75
N GLU A 34 4.87 5.82 6.69
CA GLU A 34 4.92 5.37 8.09
C GLU A 34 5.18 3.86 8.25
N ALA A 35 5.99 3.28 7.36
CA ALA A 35 6.25 1.85 7.28
C ALA A 35 6.90 1.26 8.55
N SER A 36 7.59 2.09 9.35
CA SER A 36 8.16 1.70 10.64
C SER A 36 7.10 1.47 11.73
N GLN A 37 5.89 2.00 11.55
CA GLN A 37 4.76 1.89 12.47
C GLN A 37 3.77 0.76 12.08
N ALA A 38 4.05 0.01 11.01
CA ALA A 38 3.19 -1.07 10.54
C ALA A 38 3.79 -2.43 10.87
N LEU A 39 2.94 -3.42 11.15
CA LEU A 39 3.40 -4.81 11.25
C LEU A 39 3.88 -5.30 9.88
N GLU A 40 4.96 -6.08 9.84
CA GLU A 40 5.49 -6.61 8.58
C GLU A 40 4.41 -7.37 7.78
N ALA A 41 3.58 -8.16 8.48
CA ALA A 41 2.47 -8.91 7.88
C ALA A 41 1.41 -7.99 7.22
N GLU A 42 1.18 -6.79 7.75
CA GLU A 42 0.26 -5.82 7.15
C GLU A 42 0.86 -5.18 5.90
N CYS A 43 2.18 -4.96 5.87
CA CYS A 43 2.85 -4.43 4.67
C CYS A 43 2.75 -5.39 3.48
N TRP A 44 2.74 -6.71 3.71
CA TRP A 44 2.67 -7.72 2.66
C TRP A 44 1.42 -7.59 1.78
N VAL A 45 0.26 -7.18 2.32
CA VAL A 45 -0.96 -7.06 1.51
C VAL A 45 -0.84 -5.96 0.43
N ALA A 46 -0.04 -4.93 0.68
CA ALA A 46 0.25 -3.88 -0.29
C ALA A 46 1.43 -4.25 -1.20
N ILE A 47 2.48 -4.87 -0.66
CA ILE A 47 3.68 -5.29 -1.41
C ILE A 47 3.33 -6.26 -2.55
N LEU A 48 2.42 -7.21 -2.29
CA LEU A 48 2.02 -8.22 -3.28
C LEU A 48 1.24 -7.66 -4.48
N LYS A 49 0.88 -6.38 -4.46
CA LYS A 49 0.15 -5.70 -5.54
C LYS A 49 1.06 -4.94 -6.50
N ALA A 50 2.38 -4.96 -6.30
CA ALA A 50 3.29 -4.18 -7.13
C ALA A 50 4.64 -4.87 -7.41
N LYS A 51 5.26 -4.43 -8.51
CA LYS A 51 6.62 -4.88 -8.91
C LYS A 51 7.73 -4.12 -8.19
N ARG A 52 7.44 -2.89 -7.74
CA ARG A 52 8.38 -2.01 -7.04
C ARG A 52 7.72 -1.50 -5.76
N VAL A 53 8.50 -1.49 -4.68
CA VAL A 53 8.05 -1.03 -3.36
C VAL A 53 8.97 0.11 -2.92
N ILE A 54 8.37 1.17 -2.40
CA ILE A 54 9.08 2.25 -1.69
C ILE A 54 8.51 2.29 -0.27
N MET A 55 9.37 2.20 0.74
CA MET A 55 8.98 2.28 2.15
C MET A 55 9.59 3.54 2.75
N ALA A 56 8.74 4.42 3.27
CA ALA A 56 9.13 5.58 4.04
C ALA A 56 8.74 5.34 5.51
N GLY A 57 9.66 5.60 6.43
CA GLY A 57 9.42 5.42 7.86
C GLY A 57 10.65 5.81 8.68
N ASP A 58 10.43 6.01 9.97
CA ASP A 58 11.48 6.35 10.93
C ASP A 58 11.46 5.35 12.09
N HIS A 59 12.51 4.52 12.16
CA HIS A 59 12.70 3.51 13.20
C HIS A 59 12.97 4.09 14.60
N MET A 60 13.20 5.41 14.71
CA MET A 60 13.34 6.11 15.99
C MET A 60 12.03 6.74 16.48
N GLN A 61 10.94 6.65 15.70
CA GLN A 61 9.60 7.10 16.09
C GLN A 61 8.80 5.94 16.70
N LEU A 62 7.46 6.03 16.68
CA LEU A 62 6.59 5.03 17.29
C LEU A 62 6.82 3.65 16.64
N PRO A 63 6.92 2.56 17.44
CA PRO A 63 6.89 1.22 16.89
C PRO A 63 5.46 0.84 16.46
N PRO A 64 5.30 -0.27 15.73
CA PRO A 64 4.00 -0.88 15.48
C PRO A 64 3.27 -1.28 16.77
#